data_AF-A0AAV1K9N0-F1
#
_entry.id   AF-A0AAV1K9N0-F1
#
_cell.length_a   1.000
_cell.length_b   1.000
_cell.length_c   1.000
_cell.angle_alpha   90.00
_cell.angle_beta   90.00
_cell.angle_gamma   90.00
#
_symmetry.space_group_name_H-M   'P 1'
#
loop_
_entity.id
_entity.type
_entity.pdbx_description
1 polymer ?
#
loop_
_entity_poly.entity_id
_entity_poly.type
_entity_poly.pdbx_seq_one_letter_code
_entity_poly.pdbx_strand_id
1 'polypeptide(L)'
;MKTITTLMNYLIVTPLYRQDVLEQNNNFEEINRGTFYQNAAKMDDIHDPKISEHYFGHLQKAHDLTASDIQRGRDLGIGGYNEYRRICGLKAAKTFEDFSDVIDIEIITP
;
A
#
# COMPACT_ATOMS: atom_id res chain seq x y z
N MET A 1 24.44 -11.57 -13.78
CA MET A 1 23.83 -10.35 -13.21
C MET A 1 23.18 -9.50 -14.31
N LYS A 2 22.33 -10.10 -15.14
CA LYS A 2 21.51 -9.41 -16.17
C LYS A 2 20.03 -9.78 -16.09
N THR A 3 19.67 -10.77 -15.26
CA THR A 3 18.31 -11.32 -15.10
C THR A 3 17.46 -10.56 -14.07
N ILE A 4 18.05 -10.11 -12.95
CA ILE A 4 17.34 -9.31 -11.90
C ILE A 4 16.67 -8.08 -12.51
N THR A 5 17.30 -7.41 -13.48
CA THR A 5 16.77 -6.20 -14.12
C THR A 5 15.53 -6.47 -14.97
N THR A 6 15.33 -7.68 -15.49
CA THR A 6 14.16 -8.01 -16.30
C THR A 6 12.89 -8.08 -15.45
N LEU A 7 12.99 -8.59 -14.21
CA LEU A 7 11.86 -8.61 -13.26
C LEU A 7 11.61 -7.26 -12.59
N MET A 8 12.66 -6.45 -12.36
CA MET A 8 12.52 -5.10 -11.80
C MET A 8 11.76 -4.11 -12.71
N ASN A 9 11.57 -4.44 -13.99
CA ASN A 9 10.76 -3.65 -14.92
C ASN A 9 9.29 -4.09 -14.97
N TYR A 10 8.90 -5.14 -14.23
CA TYR A 10 7.49 -5.48 -14.10
C TYR A 10 6.84 -4.54 -13.10
N LEU A 11 5.76 -3.92 -13.56
CA LEU A 11 4.84 -3.20 -12.71
C LEU A 11 4.28 -4.16 -11.65
N ILE A 12 4.14 -3.69 -10.39
CA ILE A 12 3.66 -4.51 -9.26
C ILE A 12 2.35 -5.26 -9.58
N VAL A 13 1.48 -4.63 -10.38
CA VAL A 13 0.16 -5.17 -10.74
C VAL A 13 0.18 -6.15 -11.93
N THR A 14 1.25 -6.20 -12.71
CA THR A 14 1.34 -7.08 -13.90
C THR A 14 1.36 -8.58 -13.57
N PRO A 15 2.10 -9.07 -12.55
CA PRO A 15 2.09 -10.49 -12.20
C PRO A 15 0.86 -10.91 -11.36
N LEU A 16 0.00 -9.97 -10.94
CA LEU A 16 -1.20 -10.33 -10.18
C LEU A 16 -2.11 -11.25 -11.03
N TYR A 17 -2.56 -12.34 -10.42
CA TYR A 17 -3.36 -13.40 -11.07
C TYR A 17 -2.67 -14.15 -12.22
N ARG A 18 -1.33 -14.05 -12.33
CA ARG A 18 -0.51 -14.77 -13.33
C ARG A 18 0.44 -15.76 -12.65
N GLN A 19 -0.11 -16.90 -12.24
CA GLN A 19 0.65 -17.95 -11.54
C GLN A 19 1.71 -18.62 -12.42
N ASP A 20 1.51 -18.62 -13.74
CA ASP A 20 2.43 -19.15 -14.74
C ASP A 20 3.80 -18.46 -14.73
N VAL A 21 3.88 -17.22 -14.22
CA VAL A 21 5.13 -16.45 -14.13
C VAL A 21 6.12 -17.11 -13.19
N LEU A 22 5.67 -17.86 -12.19
CA LEU A 22 6.56 -18.52 -11.22
C LEU A 22 7.36 -19.68 -11.84
N GLU A 23 6.74 -20.42 -12.75
CA GLU A 23 7.35 -21.60 -13.40
C GLU A 23 8.23 -21.24 -14.61
N GLN A 24 8.13 -19.99 -15.08
CA GLN A 24 8.90 -19.53 -16.23
C GLN A 24 10.33 -19.18 -15.83
N ASN A 25 11.29 -19.80 -16.52
CA ASN A 25 12.73 -19.54 -16.34
C ASN A 25 13.16 -19.76 -14.87
N ASN A 26 14.02 -18.87 -14.36
CA ASN A 26 14.54 -18.86 -12.99
C ASN A 26 13.75 -17.87 -12.11
N ASN A 27 12.49 -17.56 -12.45
CA ASN A 27 11.74 -16.49 -11.80
C ASN A 27 11.51 -16.77 -10.32
N PHE A 28 11.31 -18.03 -9.92
CA PHE A 28 11.16 -18.41 -8.53
C PHE A 28 12.38 -18.00 -7.69
N GLU A 29 13.58 -18.33 -8.15
CA GLU A 29 14.84 -18.02 -7.49
C GLU A 29 15.11 -16.52 -7.46
N GLU A 30 14.82 -15.81 -8.56
CA GLU A 30 15.01 -14.35 -8.64
C GLU A 30 14.01 -13.59 -7.74
N ILE A 31 12.74 -14.03 -7.67
CA ILE A 31 11.74 -13.47 -6.75
C ILE A 31 12.15 -13.72 -5.30
N ASN A 32 12.55 -14.97 -4.98
CA ASN A 32 13.02 -15.33 -3.65
C ASN A 32 14.23 -14.47 -3.23
N ARG A 33 15.20 -14.27 -4.14
CA ARG A 33 16.31 -13.33 -3.95
C ARG A 33 15.78 -11.91 -3.71
N GLY A 34 14.86 -11.42 -4.54
CA GLY A 34 14.25 -10.10 -4.40
C GLY A 34 13.65 -9.87 -3.02
N THR A 35 12.94 -10.86 -2.46
CA THR A 35 12.34 -10.79 -1.12
C THR A 35 13.36 -10.51 0.00
N PHE A 36 14.60 -10.98 -0.14
CA PHE A 36 15.65 -10.73 0.85
C PHE A 36 16.47 -9.46 0.60
N TYR A 37 16.69 -9.09 -0.66
CA TYR A 37 17.61 -7.99 -1.01
C TYR A 37 16.92 -6.66 -1.33
N GLN A 38 15.65 -6.69 -1.74
CA GLN A 38 14.92 -5.48 -2.09
C GLN A 38 14.31 -4.85 -0.83
N ASN A 39 14.53 -3.55 -0.65
CA ASN A 39 13.90 -2.82 0.44
C ASN A 39 12.40 -2.69 0.19
N ALA A 40 11.62 -2.73 1.28
CA ALA A 40 10.22 -2.32 1.25
C ALA A 40 10.07 -0.84 0.88
N ALA A 41 8.88 -0.45 0.44
CA ALA A 41 8.52 0.95 0.30
C ALA A 41 8.65 1.68 1.64
N LYS A 42 8.84 3.00 1.59
CA LYS A 42 8.87 3.84 2.78
C LYS A 42 7.47 3.88 3.41
N MET A 43 7.43 4.08 4.72
CA MET A 43 6.18 4.39 5.41
C MET A 43 5.97 5.90 5.34
N ASP A 44 5.33 6.34 4.26
CA ASP A 44 4.94 7.72 4.01
C ASP A 44 3.46 7.78 3.60
N ASP A 45 2.97 8.98 3.32
CA ASP A 45 1.61 9.26 2.87
C ASP A 45 1.42 9.07 1.36
N ILE A 46 2.44 8.57 0.66
CA ILE A 46 2.46 8.43 -0.79
C ILE A 46 2.09 7.01 -1.18
N HIS A 47 1.02 6.88 -1.96
CA HIS A 47 0.60 5.60 -2.53
C HIS A 47 1.11 5.44 -3.96
N ASP A 48 1.57 4.22 -4.31
CA ASP A 48 1.92 3.89 -5.69
C ASP A 48 0.67 4.00 -6.59
N PRO A 49 0.70 4.80 -7.67
CA PRO A 49 -0.45 5.00 -8.55
C PRO A 49 -1.01 3.70 -9.13
N LYS A 50 -0.20 2.66 -9.28
CA LYS A 50 -0.67 1.38 -9.81
C LYS A 50 -1.54 0.63 -8.81
N ILE A 51 -1.28 0.78 -7.52
CA ILE A 51 -2.12 0.24 -6.45
C ILE A 51 -3.38 1.10 -6.30
N SER A 52 -3.25 2.42 -6.37
CA SER A 52 -4.37 3.35 -6.20
C SER A 52 -5.31 3.43 -7.40
N GLU A 53 -4.89 3.05 -8.61
CA GLU A 53 -5.73 3.22 -9.81
C GLU A 53 -5.96 1.92 -10.58
N HIS A 54 -5.00 0.99 -10.56
CA HIS A 54 -4.95 -0.16 -11.45
C HIS A 54 -4.68 -1.47 -10.70
N TYR A 55 -5.20 -1.61 -9.47
CA TYR A 55 -4.82 -2.70 -8.57
C TYR A 55 -5.00 -4.09 -9.19
N PHE A 56 -6.12 -4.34 -9.87
CA PHE A 56 -6.40 -5.64 -10.51
C PHE A 56 -5.75 -5.82 -11.88
N GLY A 57 -4.84 -4.92 -12.28
CA GLY A 57 -4.06 -5.02 -13.51
C GLY A 57 -4.94 -5.22 -14.75
N HIS A 58 -4.78 -6.37 -15.40
CA HIS A 58 -5.50 -6.67 -16.64
C HIS A 58 -6.97 -7.09 -16.44
N LEU A 59 -7.36 -7.51 -15.23
CA LEU A 59 -8.72 -7.98 -14.95
C LEU A 59 -9.70 -6.82 -14.83
N GLN A 60 -9.26 -5.70 -14.25
CA GLN A 60 -10.08 -4.49 -14.12
C GLN A 60 -9.19 -3.26 -14.28
N LYS A 61 -9.54 -2.42 -15.27
CA LYS A 61 -8.74 -1.26 -15.67
C LYS A 61 -8.74 -0.11 -14.66
N ALA A 62 -9.77 0.00 -13.83
CA ALA A 62 -9.89 1.07 -12.83
C ALA A 62 -10.36 0.45 -11.53
N HIS A 63 -9.45 0.35 -10.56
CA HIS A 63 -9.77 -0.10 -9.22
C HIS A 63 -8.80 0.54 -8.22
N ASP A 64 -9.38 1.31 -7.31
CA ASP A 64 -8.66 1.99 -6.26
C ASP A 64 -8.70 1.16 -4.98
N LEU A 65 -7.54 0.62 -4.59
CA LEU A 65 -7.42 -0.18 -3.38
C LEU A 65 -7.69 0.66 -2.12
N THR A 66 -7.15 1.87 -2.05
CA THR A 66 -7.28 2.76 -0.89
C THR A 66 -8.74 3.18 -0.69
N ALA A 67 -9.43 3.57 -1.77
CA ALA A 67 -10.86 3.90 -1.70
C ALA A 67 -11.70 2.67 -1.31
N SER A 68 -11.34 1.49 -1.79
CA SER A 68 -12.03 0.23 -1.44
C SER A 68 -11.85 -0.13 0.03
N ASP A 69 -10.67 0.12 0.61
CA ASP A 69 -10.40 -0.12 2.02
C ASP A 69 -11.19 0.85 2.92
N ILE A 70 -11.33 2.12 2.52
CA ILE A 70 -12.20 3.08 3.21
C ILE A 70 -13.65 2.59 3.19
N GLN A 71 -14.15 2.15 2.04
CA GLN A 71 -15.53 1.67 1.92
C GLN A 71 -15.73 0.38 2.73
N ARG A 72 -14.78 -0.55 2.68
CA ARG A 72 -14.80 -1.78 3.49
C ARG A 72 -14.83 -1.46 4.98
N GLY A 73 -14.09 -0.45 5.43
CA GLY A 73 -14.15 0.02 6.82
C GLY A 73 -15.54 0.50 7.24
N ARG A 74 -16.25 1.21 6.36
CA ARG A 74 -17.64 1.66 6.59
C ARG A 74 -18.61 0.48 6.64
N ASP A 75 -18.47 -0.46 5.71
CA ASP A 75 -19.35 -1.64 5.61
C ASP A 75 -19.20 -2.56 6.83
N LEU A 76 -17.97 -2.69 7.35
CA LEU A 76 -17.67 -3.48 8.56
C LEU A 76 -17.99 -2.73 9.87
N GLY A 77 -18.38 -1.45 9.80
CA GLY A 77 -18.67 -0.65 11.00
C GLY A 77 -17.43 -0.39 11.86
N ILE A 78 -16.26 -0.24 11.24
CA ILE A 78 -15.01 0.07 11.95
C ILE A 78 -15.14 1.44 12.62
N GLY A 79 -14.68 1.53 13.87
CA GLY A 79 -14.68 2.78 14.64
C GLY A 79 -13.91 3.90 13.95
N GLY A 80 -14.31 5.14 14.22
CA GLY A 80 -13.57 6.31 13.71
C GLY A 80 -12.17 6.43 14.33
N TYR A 81 -11.30 7.24 13.72
CA TYR A 81 -9.92 7.41 14.18
C TYR A 81 -9.80 7.81 15.67
N ASN A 82 -10.71 8.64 16.20
CA ASN A 82 -10.73 9.03 17.61
C ASN A 82 -11.00 7.86 18.58
N GLU A 83 -11.72 6.83 18.14
CA GLU A 83 -11.92 5.64 18.96
C GLU A 83 -10.60 4.88 19.12
N TYR A 84 -9.85 4.73 18.02
CA TYR A 84 -8.51 4.15 18.04
C TYR A 84 -7.52 4.98 18.84
N ARG A 85 -7.55 6.32 18.74
CA ARG A 85 -6.75 7.20 19.60
C ARG A 85 -6.96 6.89 21.07
N ARG A 86 -8.22 6.78 21.51
CA ARG A 86 -8.56 6.43 22.90
C ARG A 86 -8.08 5.04 23.30
N ILE A 87 -8.21 4.03 22.42
CA ILE A 87 -7.71 2.68 22.67
C ILE A 87 -6.19 2.68 22.86
N CYS A 88 -5.47 3.49 22.07
CA CYS A 88 -4.03 3.68 22.17
C CYS A 88 -3.60 4.66 23.27
N GLY A 89 -4.52 5.13 24.13
CA GLY A 89 -4.22 6.06 25.23
C GLY A 89 -3.99 7.52 24.82
N LEU A 90 -4.27 7.88 23.56
CA LEU A 90 -4.21 9.24 23.05
C LEU A 90 -5.50 10.01 23.33
N LYS A 91 -5.40 11.34 23.39
CA LYS A 91 -6.57 12.21 23.53
C LYS A 91 -7.40 12.21 22.24
N ALA A 92 -8.72 12.26 22.36
CA ALA A 92 -9.58 12.46 21.20
C ALA A 92 -9.36 13.86 20.63
N ALA A 93 -9.04 13.93 19.33
CA ALA A 93 -8.85 15.17 18.61
C ALA A 93 -10.19 15.83 18.28
N LYS A 94 -10.27 17.14 18.46
CA LYS A 94 -11.44 17.98 18.15
C LYS A 94 -11.13 19.06 17.12
N THR A 95 -9.87 19.48 17.05
CA THR A 95 -9.36 20.40 16.02
C THR A 95 -8.21 19.76 15.25
N PHE A 96 -7.79 20.36 14.14
CA PHE A 96 -6.66 19.83 13.36
C PHE A 96 -5.35 19.89 14.13
N GLU A 97 -5.17 20.92 14.96
CA GLU A 97 -3.99 21.13 15.80
C GLU A 97 -3.80 20.02 16.84
N ASP A 98 -4.89 19.35 17.26
CA ASP A 98 -4.84 18.22 18.19
C ASP A 98 -4.15 16.97 17.60
N PHE A 99 -3.89 16.95 16.29
CA PHE A 99 -3.14 15.88 15.61
C PHE A 99 -1.62 16.10 15.59
N SER A 100 -1.13 17.24 16.07
CA SER A 100 0.31 17.58 16.12
C SER A 100 1.13 16.65 17.03
N ASP A 101 0.47 15.78 17.79
CA ASP A 101 1.10 14.75 18.60
C ASP A 101 1.59 13.54 17.79
N VAL A 102 1.03 13.31 16.59
CA VAL A 102 1.32 12.13 15.76
C VAL A 102 1.47 12.41 14.26
N ILE A 103 1.11 13.62 13.80
CA ILE A 103 1.25 14.05 12.41
C ILE A 103 2.16 15.28 12.36
N ASP A 104 3.03 15.34 11.36
CA ASP A 104 3.93 16.48 11.15
C ASP A 104 3.14 17.77 10.87
N ILE A 105 3.63 18.89 11.43
CA ILE A 105 2.93 20.18 11.38
C ILE A 105 2.68 20.65 9.94
N GLU A 106 3.59 20.33 9.01
CA GLU A 106 3.50 20.67 7.58
C GLU A 106 2.27 20.05 6.91
N ILE A 107 1.75 18.94 7.43
CA ILE A 107 0.54 18.27 6.91
C ILE A 107 -0.73 18.86 7.55
N ILE A 108 -0.61 19.34 8.79
CA ILE A 108 -1.75 19.85 9.59
C ILE A 108 -2.14 21.27 9.16
N THR A 109 -1.15 22.14 8.93
CA THR A 109 -1.39 23.53 8.56
C THR A 109 -1.22 23.70 7.04
N PRO A 110 -2.26 24.19 6.32
CA PRO A 110 -2.21 24.41 4.88
C PRO A 110 -1.35 25.62 4.47
#